data_AF-A0A2E5JP61-F1
#
_entry.id   AF-A0A2E5JP61-F1
#
_cell.length_a   1.000
_cell.length_b   1.000
_cell.length_c   1.000
_cell.angle_alpha   90.00
_cell.angle_beta   90.00
_cell.angle_gamma   90.00
#
_symmetry.space_group_name_H-M   'P 1'
#
loop_
_entity.id
_entity.type
_entity.pdbx_description
1 polymer ?
#
loop_
_entity_poly.entity_id
_entity_poly.type
_entity_poly.pdbx_seq_one_letter_code
_entity_poly.pdbx_strand_id
1 'polypeptide(L)'
;MDKLRTLFPNDVKVVYKNFPLRSHKQANKAALYAMAAGRQGMYNEMHHKIMERYRELKSNEDLPLELADALGLDLGLLQEDMTDPALQQQIYKEMNELKSTGLRLAVPKILINGEEYDRKKPIEVLVKEIIDKAG
;
A
#
# COMPACT_ATOMS: atom_id res chain seq x y z
N MET A 1 -4.91 7.92 5.38
CA MET A 1 -6.09 7.21 4.83
C MET A 1 -6.96 6.62 5.93
N ASP A 2 -6.39 6.27 7.08
CA ASP A 2 -7.13 5.71 8.24
C ASP A 2 -8.27 6.63 8.73
N LYS A 3 -8.06 7.95 8.64
CA LYS A 3 -9.11 8.93 8.94
C LYS A 3 -10.35 8.77 8.04
N LEU A 4 -10.20 8.44 6.76
CA LEU A 4 -11.35 8.19 5.87
C LEU A 4 -12.13 6.95 6.28
N ARG A 5 -11.41 5.86 6.67
CA ARG A 5 -12.05 4.64 7.20
C ARG A 5 -12.86 4.92 8.46
N THR A 6 -12.36 5.83 9.31
CA THR A 6 -13.01 6.20 10.57
C THR A 6 -14.21 7.11 10.35
N LEU A 7 -14.10 8.08 9.44
CA LEU A 7 -15.18 9.04 9.14
C LEU A 7 -16.33 8.43 8.33
N PHE A 8 -16.03 7.48 7.45
CA PHE A 8 -16.99 6.91 6.50
C PHE A 8 -16.90 5.37 6.46
N PRO A 9 -17.13 4.68 7.59
CA PRO A 9 -16.86 3.25 7.72
C PRO A 9 -17.73 2.36 6.83
N ASN A 10 -18.93 2.82 6.47
CA ASN A 10 -19.89 2.07 5.65
C ASN A 10 -19.87 2.47 4.17
N ASP A 11 -19.32 3.65 3.86
CA ASP A 11 -19.40 4.24 2.52
C ASP A 11 -18.05 4.18 1.78
N VAL A 12 -16.93 4.02 2.51
CA VAL A 12 -15.59 4.10 1.94
C VAL A 12 -14.79 2.83 2.22
N LYS A 13 -14.33 2.19 1.13
CA LYS A 13 -13.30 1.17 1.17
C LYS A 13 -11.97 1.75 0.71
N VAL A 14 -11.01 1.85 1.63
CA VAL A 14 -9.62 2.17 1.27
C VAL A 14 -8.89 0.88 0.89
N VAL A 15 -8.21 0.90 -0.26
CA VAL A 15 -7.37 -0.20 -0.76
C VAL A 15 -5.99 0.36 -1.07
N TYR A 16 -4.95 -0.26 -0.51
CA TYR A 16 -3.56 0.01 -0.89
C TYR A 16 -3.20 -0.91 -2.06
N LYS A 17 -2.57 -0.35 -3.09
CA LYS A 17 -2.05 -1.08 -4.24
C LYS A 17 -0.58 -0.75 -4.41
N ASN A 18 0.21 -1.77 -4.71
CA ASN A 18 1.66 -1.68 -4.77
C ASN A 18 2.12 -1.30 -6.17
N PHE A 19 3.09 -0.39 -6.24
CA PHE A 19 3.75 -0.01 -7.48
C PHE A 19 5.26 0.14 -7.26
N PRO A 20 5.99 -0.96 -7.03
CA PRO A 20 7.43 -0.89 -6.82
C PRO A 20 8.13 -0.43 -8.10
N LEU A 21 8.62 0.82 -8.10
CA LEU A 21 9.36 1.36 -9.24
C LEU A 21 10.67 0.60 -9.42
N ARG A 22 11.01 0.24 -10.67
CA ARG A 22 12.26 -0.49 -10.99
C ARG A 22 13.53 0.24 -10.55
N SER A 23 13.49 1.56 -10.44
CA SER A 23 14.58 2.40 -9.92
C SER A 23 14.83 2.21 -8.41
N HIS A 24 13.87 1.64 -7.68
CA HIS A 24 13.97 1.30 -6.27
C HIS A 24 14.12 -0.21 -6.10
N LYS A 25 15.35 -0.71 -6.18
CA LYS A 25 15.67 -2.15 -6.20
C LYS A 25 14.99 -2.95 -5.08
N GLN A 26 14.87 -2.37 -3.89
CA GLN A 26 14.30 -3.04 -2.71
C GLN A 26 12.80 -2.81 -2.52
N ALA A 27 12.15 -2.02 -3.38
CA ALA A 27 10.72 -1.73 -3.24
C ALA A 27 9.84 -2.98 -3.40
N ASN A 28 10.22 -3.91 -4.27
CA ASN A 28 9.46 -5.15 -4.47
C ASN A 28 9.56 -6.07 -3.24
N LYS A 29 10.77 -6.27 -2.70
CA LYS A 29 11.00 -7.03 -1.46
C LYS A 29 10.19 -6.43 -0.30
N ALA A 30 10.25 -5.11 -0.11
CA ALA A 30 9.49 -4.41 0.91
C ALA A 30 7.95 -4.55 0.73
N ALA A 31 7.45 -4.49 -0.51
CA ALA A 31 6.02 -4.70 -0.79
C ALA A 31 5.57 -6.12 -0.46
N LEU A 32 6.37 -7.14 -0.80
CA LEU A 32 6.08 -8.54 -0.45
C LEU A 32 6.00 -8.73 1.07
N TYR A 33 6.93 -8.15 1.83
CA TYR A 33 6.89 -8.20 3.29
C TYR A 33 5.66 -7.50 3.88
N ALA A 34 5.27 -6.33 3.36
CA ALA A 34 4.04 -5.67 3.79
C ALA A 34 2.79 -6.53 3.51
N MET A 35 2.74 -7.18 2.34
CA MET A 35 1.64 -8.06 1.97
C MET A 35 1.60 -9.35 2.79
N ALA A 36 2.76 -9.95 3.10
CA ALA A 36 2.88 -11.09 3.99
C ALA A 36 2.44 -10.74 5.42
N ALA A 37 2.86 -9.58 5.95
CA ALA A 37 2.33 -9.07 7.21
C ALA A 37 0.81 -8.85 7.17
N GLY A 38 0.27 -8.51 6.01
CA GLY A 38 -1.16 -8.43 5.77
C GLY A 38 -1.91 -9.75 5.94
N ARG A 39 -1.29 -10.90 5.63
CA ARG A 39 -1.86 -12.23 5.90
C ARG A 39 -1.95 -12.52 7.40
N GLN A 40 -1.11 -11.87 8.20
CA GLN A 40 -1.16 -11.88 9.66
C GLN A 40 -1.99 -10.73 10.25
N GLY A 41 -2.69 -9.95 9.42
CA GLY A 41 -3.57 -8.85 9.86
C GLY A 41 -2.87 -7.52 10.12
N MET A 42 -1.57 -7.38 9.81
CA MET A 42 -0.76 -6.20 10.15
C MET A 42 -0.20 -5.46 8.92
N TYR A 43 -0.94 -5.43 7.80
CA TYR A 43 -0.50 -4.72 6.59
C TYR A 43 -0.21 -3.24 6.85
N ASN A 44 -1.12 -2.54 7.54
CA ASN A 44 -1.03 -1.09 7.70
C ASN A 44 0.16 -0.70 8.58
N GLU A 45 0.35 -1.42 9.68
CA GLU A 45 1.45 -1.25 10.63
C GLU A 45 2.79 -1.48 9.96
N MET A 46 2.91 -2.60 9.23
CA MET A 46 4.11 -2.95 8.49
C MET A 46 4.41 -1.92 7.38
N HIS A 47 3.40 -1.53 6.61
CA HIS A 47 3.52 -0.51 5.58
C HIS A 47 3.97 0.84 6.18
N HIS A 48 3.38 1.27 7.29
CA HIS A 48 3.80 2.52 7.96
C HIS A 48 5.25 2.45 8.43
N LYS A 49 5.67 1.37 9.10
CA LYS A 49 7.05 1.19 9.54
C LYS A 49 8.06 1.21 8.39
N ILE A 50 7.74 0.55 7.27
CA ILE A 50 8.57 0.59 6.06
C ILE A 50 8.63 2.02 5.51
N MET A 51 7.50 2.72 5.43
CA MET A 51 7.44 4.07 4.87
C MET A 51 8.11 5.13 5.75
N GLU A 52 8.18 4.93 7.06
CA GLU A 52 8.96 5.78 7.97
C GLU A 52 10.47 5.68 7.67
N ARG A 53 10.93 4.49 7.29
CA ARG A 53 12.36 4.16 7.12
C ARG A 53 12.75 3.85 5.67
N TYR A 54 11.91 4.19 4.69
CA TYR A 54 12.07 3.73 3.29
C TYR A 54 13.41 4.11 2.65
N ARG A 55 14.06 5.18 3.12
CA ARG A 55 15.37 5.63 2.63
C ARG A 55 16.48 4.63 2.99
N GLU A 56 16.34 3.92 4.09
CA GLU A 56 17.31 2.95 4.60
C GLU A 56 17.28 1.64 3.82
N LEU A 57 16.18 1.35 3.10
CA LEU A 57 16.05 0.15 2.26
C LEU A 57 17.20 0.02 1.25
N LYS A 58 17.77 1.14 0.78
CA LYS A 58 18.88 1.10 -0.19
C LYS A 58 20.15 0.44 0.38
N SER A 59 20.39 0.58 1.67
CA SER A 59 21.59 0.08 2.37
C SER A 59 21.30 -1.11 3.27
N ASN A 60 20.03 -1.36 3.61
CA ASN A 60 19.60 -2.49 4.42
C ASN A 60 18.38 -3.15 3.75
N GLU A 61 18.61 -4.25 3.05
CA GLU A 61 17.54 -5.01 2.40
C GLU A 61 16.75 -5.91 3.35
N ASP A 62 17.24 -6.14 4.56
CA ASP A 62 16.58 -6.93 5.60
C ASP A 62 15.82 -6.06 6.59
N LEU A 63 15.83 -4.74 6.42
CA LEU A 63 15.02 -3.79 7.17
C LEU A 63 13.55 -4.22 7.28
N PRO A 64 12.85 -4.71 6.23
CA PRO A 64 11.49 -5.21 6.40
C PRO A 64 11.38 -6.38 7.37
N LEU A 65 12.35 -7.30 7.40
CA LEU A 65 12.35 -8.43 8.33
C LEU A 65 12.56 -7.95 9.78
N GLU A 66 13.49 -7.00 10.00
CA GLU A 66 13.72 -6.37 11.31
C GLU A 66 12.46 -5.65 11.82
N LEU A 67 11.77 -4.93 10.92
CA LEU A 67 10.54 -4.24 11.25
C LEU A 67 9.41 -5.21 11.59
N ALA A 68 9.35 -6.36 10.93
CA ALA A 68 8.38 -7.39 11.23
C ALA A 68 8.62 -8.02 12.62
N ASP A 69 9.88 -8.27 12.98
CA ASP A 69 10.26 -8.76 14.31
C ASP A 69 9.85 -7.75 15.39
N ALA A 70 10.14 -6.47 15.17
CA ALA A 70 9.73 -5.40 16.07
C ALA A 70 8.20 -5.24 16.20
N LEU A 71 7.43 -5.71 15.22
CA LEU A 71 5.97 -5.74 15.24
C LEU A 71 5.41 -7.02 15.89
N GLY A 72 6.27 -7.99 16.25
CA GLY A 72 5.87 -9.27 16.84
C GLY A 72 5.22 -10.23 15.84
N LEU A 73 5.54 -10.10 14.55
CA LEU A 73 5.06 -11.01 13.51
C LEU A 73 5.76 -12.36 13.60
N ASP A 74 5.08 -13.42 13.16
CA ASP A 74 5.72 -14.71 12.95
C ASP A 74 6.63 -14.63 11.73
N LEU A 75 7.95 -14.61 11.98
CA LEU A 75 8.95 -14.46 10.93
C LEU A 75 9.04 -15.67 10.00
N GLY A 76 8.71 -16.88 10.49
CA GLY A 76 8.69 -18.08 9.68
C GLY A 76 7.55 -18.03 8.66
N LEU A 77 6.34 -17.72 9.12
CA LEU A 77 5.19 -17.50 8.24
C LEU A 77 5.43 -16.34 7.28
N LEU A 78 6.05 -15.26 7.75
CA LEU A 78 6.35 -14.09 6.92
C LEU A 78 7.31 -14.42 5.78
N GLN A 79 8.37 -15.19 6.08
CA GLN A 79 9.35 -15.63 5.08
C GLN A 79 8.75 -16.63 4.10
N GLU A 80 7.87 -17.52 4.54
CA GLU A 80 7.12 -18.42 3.66
C GLU A 80 6.20 -17.62 2.73
N ASP A 81 5.34 -16.78 3.30
CA ASP A 81 4.34 -15.99 2.57
C ASP A 81 4.95 -15.05 1.53
N MET A 82 6.09 -14.42 1.83
CA MET A 82 6.75 -13.52 0.86
C MET A 82 7.26 -14.25 -0.39
N THR A 83 7.40 -15.58 -0.34
CA THR A 83 7.80 -16.40 -1.50
C THR A 83 6.60 -16.90 -2.30
N ASP A 84 5.39 -16.74 -1.79
CA ASP A 84 4.17 -17.15 -2.48
C ASP A 84 4.01 -16.38 -3.81
N PRO A 85 3.99 -17.09 -4.95
CA PRO A 85 3.79 -16.45 -6.26
C PRO A 85 2.52 -15.60 -6.35
N ALA A 86 1.49 -15.89 -5.54
CA ALA A 86 0.25 -15.11 -5.51
C ALA A 86 0.49 -13.65 -5.09
N LEU A 87 1.40 -13.38 -4.16
CA LEU A 87 1.72 -12.00 -3.75
C LEU A 87 2.42 -11.26 -4.88
N GLN A 88 3.39 -11.90 -5.54
CA GLN A 88 4.08 -11.30 -6.68
C GLN A 88 3.14 -11.05 -7.87
N GLN A 89 2.21 -11.98 -8.15
CA GLN A 89 1.19 -11.82 -9.18
C GLN A 89 0.24 -10.67 -8.87
N GLN A 90 -0.16 -10.50 -7.61
CA GLN A 90 -0.97 -9.37 -7.19
C GLN A 90 -0.24 -8.03 -7.41
N ILE A 91 1.05 -7.93 -7.09
CA ILE A 91 1.85 -6.73 -7.40
C ILE A 91 1.87 -6.46 -8.91
N TYR A 92 2.07 -7.48 -9.74
CA TYR A 92 2.07 -7.32 -11.20
C TYR A 92 0.71 -6.85 -11.74
N LYS A 93 -0.38 -7.39 -11.20
CA LYS A 93 -1.74 -6.97 -11.53
C LYS A 93 -1.94 -5.49 -11.19
N GLU A 94 -1.60 -5.07 -9.97
CA GLU A 94 -1.72 -3.69 -9.50
C GLU A 94 -0.87 -2.71 -10.34
N MET A 95 0.34 -3.12 -10.72
CA MET A 95 1.17 -2.36 -11.65
C MET A 95 0.52 -2.20 -13.03
N ASN A 96 -0.12 -3.24 -13.55
CA ASN A 96 -0.78 -3.18 -14.84
C ASN A 96 -2.08 -2.36 -14.79
N GLU A 97 -2.82 -2.42 -13.68
CA GLU A 97 -3.97 -1.56 -13.44
C GLU A 97 -3.57 -0.08 -13.51
N LEU A 98 -2.50 0.35 -12.81
CA LEU A 98 -2.05 1.74 -12.90
C LEU A 98 -1.62 2.10 -14.33
N LYS A 99 -0.93 1.20 -15.04
CA LYS A 99 -0.57 1.44 -16.45
C LYS A 99 -1.79 1.63 -17.35
N SER A 100 -2.85 0.85 -17.14
CA SER A 100 -4.07 0.93 -17.94
C SER A 100 -4.87 2.23 -17.73
N THR A 101 -4.61 2.98 -16.65
CA THR A 101 -5.27 4.27 -16.42
C THR A 101 -4.82 5.38 -17.36
N GLY A 102 -3.67 5.23 -18.04
CA GLY A 102 -3.03 6.30 -18.81
C GLY A 102 -2.42 7.43 -17.97
N LEU A 103 -2.53 7.35 -16.63
CA LEU A 103 -1.90 8.31 -15.73
C LEU A 103 -0.37 8.18 -15.77
N ARG A 104 0.32 9.28 -15.44
CA ARG A 104 1.78 9.28 -15.28
C ARG A 104 2.22 8.19 -14.30
N LEU A 105 3.14 7.31 -14.70
CA LEU A 105 3.64 6.19 -13.86
C LEU A 105 4.57 6.67 -12.74
N ALA A 106 3.98 7.22 -11.69
CA ALA A 106 4.67 7.68 -10.49
C ALA A 106 3.79 7.46 -9.25
N VAL A 107 4.44 7.40 -8.10
CA VAL A 107 3.81 7.26 -6.78
C VAL A 107 4.34 8.33 -5.82
N PRO A 108 3.58 8.72 -4.78
CA PRO A 108 2.24 8.23 -4.42
C PRO A 108 1.13 8.76 -5.35
N LYS A 109 0.09 7.95 -5.54
CA LYS A 109 -1.16 8.32 -6.21
C LYS A 109 -2.36 7.94 -5.34
N ILE A 110 -3.37 8.78 -5.38
CA ILE A 110 -4.65 8.55 -4.72
C ILE A 110 -5.71 8.60 -5.80
N LEU A 111 -6.47 7.51 -5.92
CA LEU A 111 -7.60 7.45 -6.85
C LEU A 111 -8.88 7.34 -6.02
N ILE A 112 -9.89 8.13 -6.38
CA ILE A 112 -11.24 8.08 -5.80
C ILE A 112 -12.17 7.66 -6.93
N ASN A 113 -12.82 6.51 -6.81
CA ASN A 113 -13.66 5.91 -7.86
C ASN A 113 -12.98 5.82 -9.24
N GLY A 114 -11.67 5.59 -9.27
CA GLY A 114 -10.88 5.47 -10.50
C GLY A 114 -10.26 6.79 -11.01
N GLU A 115 -10.65 7.94 -10.46
CA GLU A 115 -10.12 9.24 -10.85
C GLU A 115 -9.00 9.71 -9.93
N GLU A 116 -7.92 10.29 -10.49
CA GLU A 116 -6.81 10.82 -9.68
C GLU A 116 -7.28 12.03 -8.86
N TYR A 117 -7.07 11.95 -7.54
CA TYR A 117 -7.40 13.03 -6.63
C TYR A 117 -6.53 14.27 -6.90
N ASP A 118 -7.18 15.36 -7.32
CA ASP A 118 -6.53 16.58 -7.81
C ASP A 118 -5.99 17.52 -6.71
N ARG A 119 -6.25 17.20 -5.44
CA ARG A 119 -5.79 17.94 -4.25
C ARG A 119 -6.30 19.38 -4.13
N LYS A 120 -7.35 19.79 -4.86
CA LYS A 120 -7.91 21.16 -4.76
C LYS A 120 -8.57 21.46 -3.42
N LYS A 121 -9.01 20.44 -2.69
CA LYS A 121 -9.62 20.53 -1.36
C LYS A 121 -9.22 19.31 -0.52
N PRO A 122 -9.28 19.35 0.82
CA PRO A 122 -8.95 18.19 1.65
C PRO A 122 -9.72 16.94 1.24
N ILE A 123 -9.08 15.78 1.29
CA ILE A 123 -9.64 14.52 0.75
C ILE A 123 -10.94 14.14 1.45
N GLU A 124 -11.05 14.41 2.76
CA GLU A 124 -12.25 14.16 3.55
C GLU A 124 -13.44 14.99 3.07
N VAL A 125 -13.19 16.24 2.65
CA VAL A 125 -14.23 17.13 2.11
C VAL A 125 -14.72 16.63 0.77
N LEU A 126 -13.78 16.27 -0.13
CA LEU A 126 -14.15 15.73 -1.44
C LEU A 126 -14.92 14.41 -1.32
N VAL A 127 -14.47 13.49 -0.46
CA VAL A 127 -15.14 12.21 -0.23
C VAL A 127 -16.54 12.43 0.33
N LYS A 128 -16.71 13.34 1.29
CA LYS A 128 -18.04 13.68 1.82
C LYS A 128 -18.97 14.20 0.72
N GLU A 129 -18.50 15.11 -0.14
CA GLU A 129 -19.29 15.64 -1.26
C GLU A 129 -19.68 14.55 -2.27
N ILE A 130 -18.84 13.53 -2.48
CA ILE A 130 -19.16 12.40 -3.35
C ILE A 130 -20.25 11.53 -2.71
N ILE A 131 -20.15 11.24 -1.42
CA ILE A 131 -21.15 10.47 -0.66
C ILE A 131 -22.50 11.21 -0.66
N ASP A 132 -22.49 12.51 -0.32
CA ASP A 132 -23.70 13.34 -0.26
C ASP A 132 -24.45 13.42 -1.59
N LYS A 133 -23.77 13.24 -2.73
CA LYS A 133 -24.38 13.24 -4.09
C LYS A 133 -24.91 11.88 -4.53
N ALA A 134 -24.50 10.80 -3.87
CA ALA A 134 -24.88 9.45 -4.24
C ALA A 134 -26.16 8.97 -3.53
N GLY A 135 -26.57 9.66 -2.45
CA GLY A 135 -27.84 9.47 -1.73
C GLY A 135 -28.90 10.47 -2.17
#